data_AF-A0A8J4Y3E7-F1
#
_entry.id   AF-A0A8J4Y3E7-F1
#
_cell.length_a   1.000
_cell.length_b   1.000
_cell.length_c   1.000
_cell.angle_alpha   90.00
_cell.angle_beta   90.00
_cell.angle_gamma   90.00
#
_symmetry.space_group_name_H-M   'P 1'
#
loop_
_entity.id
_entity.type
_entity.pdbx_description
1 polymer ?
#
loop_
_entity_poly.entity_id
_entity_poly.type
_entity_poly.pdbx_seq_one_letter_code
_entity_poly.pdbx_strand_id
1 'polypeptide(L)'
;MPRPELLYGISFIGLRSGHALDTEAHRGSCVSAASQLLKVHAVCPLSRRKIPLLLSDSLPYVEDTDVYVGVPCVSPLDADIAEKSNRPVPGGGTGAGHSELAEAGAGGFPTSAKLRDWLISRQRYWGTPIPIIHCPSCGPVPVPEDQLPVQLPDLSHFPKRGISPLEEAHEWVKCSCPRCGVAGRRETDTMDTFVDSSWYFLRFLDARSTQHAVNPRLQDALMPVDLYVGGKEHGGWQGWCSSLTL
;
A
#
# COMPACT_ATOMS: atom_id res chain seq x y z
N MET A 1 6.38 11.96 -10.91
CA MET A 1 6.85 10.65 -11.42
C MET A 1 8.35 10.55 -11.20
N PRO A 2 8.88 9.37 -10.84
CA PRO A 2 10.32 9.18 -10.83
C PRO A 2 10.86 9.43 -12.24
N ARG A 3 11.83 10.33 -12.35
CA ARG A 3 12.50 10.70 -13.60
C ARG A 3 13.90 10.09 -13.58
N PRO A 4 14.06 8.78 -13.91
CA PRO A 4 15.36 8.11 -13.84
C PRO A 4 16.43 8.82 -14.66
N GLU A 5 16.04 9.51 -15.74
CA GLU A 5 16.91 10.32 -16.57
C GLU A 5 17.63 11.44 -15.80
N LEU A 6 17.15 11.81 -14.61
CA LEU A 6 17.74 12.84 -13.76
C LEU A 6 18.70 12.31 -12.70
N LEU A 7 18.97 11.00 -12.65
CA LEU A 7 19.79 10.37 -11.61
C LEU A 7 21.20 10.98 -11.49
N TYR A 8 21.80 11.37 -12.61
CA TYR A 8 23.12 12.00 -12.62
C TYR A 8 23.09 13.42 -12.03
N GLY A 9 21.94 14.09 -12.08
CA GLY A 9 21.71 15.44 -11.57
C GLY A 9 21.46 15.53 -10.05
N ILE A 10 21.39 14.40 -9.34
CA ILE A 10 21.05 14.41 -7.91
C ILE A 10 22.14 15.11 -7.08
N SER A 11 21.79 16.14 -6.32
CA SER A 11 22.76 16.85 -5.46
C SER A 11 22.75 16.34 -4.01
N PHE A 12 21.56 16.05 -3.50
CA PHE A 12 21.32 15.58 -2.13
C PHE A 12 20.07 14.70 -2.08
N ILE A 13 19.92 13.94 -1.00
CA ILE A 13 18.68 13.22 -0.67
C ILE A 13 18.16 13.78 0.65
N GLY A 14 16.93 14.27 0.64
CA GLY A 14 16.20 14.73 1.81
C GLY A 14 15.55 13.57 2.56
N LEU A 15 15.58 13.59 3.89
CA LEU A 15 14.92 12.62 4.76
C LEU A 15 14.03 13.36 5.78
N ARG A 16 12.84 12.81 6.03
CA ARG A 16 11.94 13.28 7.08
C ARG A 16 12.45 12.86 8.46
N SER A 17 12.17 13.66 9.49
CA SER A 17 12.43 13.28 10.88
C SER A 17 11.72 11.97 11.22
N GLY A 18 12.40 11.07 11.93
CA GLY A 18 11.88 9.72 12.24
C GLY A 18 12.10 8.66 11.15
N HIS A 19 12.70 9.01 9.99
CA HIS A 19 13.19 8.03 9.02
C HIS A 19 14.17 7.04 9.69
N ALA A 20 14.26 5.79 9.25
CA ALA A 20 15.10 4.75 9.88
C ALA A 20 16.61 5.13 9.98
N LEU A 21 17.07 6.04 9.12
CA LEU A 21 18.45 6.58 9.14
C LEU A 21 18.62 7.79 10.08
N ASP A 22 17.53 8.38 10.58
CA ASP A 22 17.53 9.44 11.58
C ASP A 22 17.84 8.87 12.98
N THR A 23 19.12 8.59 13.21
CA THR A 23 19.63 8.12 14.50
C THR A 23 20.66 9.10 15.05
N GLU A 24 20.82 9.15 16.37
CA GLU A 24 21.84 10.00 17.03
C GLU A 24 23.25 9.75 16.48
N ALA A 25 23.57 8.49 16.16
CA ALA A 25 24.86 8.12 15.58
C ALA A 25 25.08 8.75 14.21
N HIS A 26 24.04 8.83 13.38
CA HIS A 26 24.09 9.36 12.03
C HIS A 26 23.97 10.88 11.96
N ARG A 27 23.36 11.53 12.97
CA ARG A 27 23.22 12.99 13.01
C ARG A 27 24.58 13.68 12.99
N GLY A 28 24.72 14.64 12.08
CA GLY A 28 25.95 15.40 11.81
C GLY A 28 25.76 16.89 12.02
N SER A 29 26.35 17.71 11.15
CA SER A 29 26.35 19.17 11.27
C SER A 29 24.99 19.79 10.92
N CYS A 30 24.56 20.77 11.70
CA CYS A 30 23.41 21.60 11.34
C CYS A 30 23.75 22.46 10.12
N VAL A 31 22.85 22.48 9.14
CA VAL A 31 22.96 23.28 7.91
C VAL A 31 22.11 24.54 8.04
N SER A 32 20.96 24.43 8.70
CA SER A 32 20.10 25.55 9.10
C SER A 32 19.36 25.21 10.39
N ALA A 33 18.54 26.14 10.90
CA ALA A 33 17.65 25.86 12.04
C ALA A 33 16.65 24.72 11.79
N ALA A 34 16.36 24.41 10.51
CA ALA A 34 15.37 23.42 10.10
C ALA A 34 15.97 22.26 9.27
N SER A 35 17.30 22.18 9.16
CA SER A 35 17.94 21.12 8.38
C SER A 35 19.31 20.71 8.92
N GLN A 36 19.55 19.39 8.91
CA GLN A 36 20.76 18.78 9.45
C GLN A 36 21.36 17.79 8.44
N LEU A 37 22.68 17.82 8.28
CA LEU A 37 23.40 16.85 7.46
C LEU A 37 23.63 15.57 8.27
N LEU A 38 23.42 14.41 7.66
CA LEU A 38 23.84 13.14 8.25
C LEU A 38 25.30 12.83 7.90
N LYS A 39 25.98 12.13 8.80
CA LYS A 39 27.36 11.62 8.63
C LYS A 39 27.44 10.50 7.59
N VAL A 40 26.32 9.82 7.35
CA VAL A 40 26.17 8.79 6.31
C VAL A 40 25.76 9.40 4.98
N HIS A 41 26.06 8.70 3.89
CA HIS A 41 25.78 9.14 2.53
C HIS A 41 25.16 7.99 1.74
N ALA A 42 24.30 8.31 0.79
CA ALA A 42 23.88 7.37 -0.23
C ALA A 42 24.96 7.26 -1.32
N VAL A 43 24.90 6.19 -2.10
CA VAL A 43 25.76 6.01 -3.28
C VAL A 43 24.86 5.88 -4.50
N CYS A 44 25.07 6.73 -5.50
CA CYS A 44 24.38 6.61 -6.78
C CYS A 44 24.73 5.25 -7.40
N PRO A 45 23.75 4.41 -7.76
CA PRO A 45 24.02 3.05 -8.27
C PRO A 45 24.78 3.07 -9.60
N LEU A 46 24.53 4.07 -10.46
CA LEU A 46 25.16 4.19 -11.77
C LEU A 46 26.49 4.96 -11.72
N SER A 47 26.49 6.18 -11.17
CA SER A 47 27.70 7.04 -11.15
C SER A 47 28.68 6.72 -10.02
N ARG A 48 28.29 5.90 -9.03
CA ARG A 48 29.03 5.63 -7.78
C ARG A 48 29.36 6.86 -6.94
N ARG A 49 28.82 8.04 -7.29
CA ARG A 49 28.99 9.27 -6.53
C ARG A 49 28.32 9.15 -5.16
N LYS A 50 29.03 9.62 -4.13
CA LYS A 50 28.49 9.79 -2.79
C LYS A 50 27.52 10.97 -2.77
N ILE A 51 26.28 10.72 -2.35
CA ILE A 51 25.21 11.71 -2.27
C ILE A 51 24.94 12.00 -0.79
N PRO A 52 25.08 13.26 -0.34
CA PRO A 52 24.79 13.64 1.04
C PRO A 52 23.32 13.46 1.40
N LEU A 53 23.04 13.08 2.64
CA LEU A 53 21.69 12.98 3.20
C LEU A 53 21.38 14.20 4.09
N LEU A 54 20.24 14.84 3.84
CA LEU A 54 19.77 16.04 4.52
C LEU A 54 18.48 15.73 5.28
N LEU A 55 18.52 15.76 6.61
CA LEU A 55 17.34 15.65 7.45
C LEU A 55 16.59 17.00 7.45
N SER A 56 15.34 17.05 6.99
CA SER A 56 14.54 18.28 6.97
C SER A 56 13.06 18.00 6.72
N ASP A 57 12.18 18.42 7.64
CA ASP A 57 10.72 18.24 7.50
C ASP A 57 10.07 19.24 6.54
N SER A 58 10.78 20.30 6.16
CA SER A 58 10.27 21.38 5.29
C SER A 58 10.37 21.08 3.79
N LEU A 59 10.94 19.94 3.40
CA LEU A 59 11.03 19.55 1.99
C LEU A 59 9.66 19.10 1.44
N PRO A 60 9.38 19.29 0.14
CA PRO A 60 8.12 18.91 -0.47
C PRO A 60 8.10 17.41 -0.78
N TYR A 61 7.94 16.59 0.26
CA TYR A 61 7.80 15.14 0.12
C TYR A 61 6.53 14.78 -0.67
N VAL A 62 6.62 13.72 -1.46
CA VAL A 62 5.44 13.08 -2.03
C VAL A 62 4.65 12.44 -0.88
N GLU A 63 3.32 12.44 -0.98
CA GLU A 63 2.46 11.79 0.01
C GLU A 63 2.89 10.34 0.27
N ASP A 64 2.93 9.93 1.54
CA ASP A 64 3.43 8.63 2.02
C ASP A 64 4.88 8.29 1.66
N THR A 65 5.69 9.31 1.36
CA THR A 65 7.14 9.17 1.25
C THR A 65 7.85 10.00 2.31
N ASP A 66 8.93 9.46 2.83
CA ASP A 66 9.84 10.06 3.81
C ASP A 66 11.20 10.41 3.20
N VAL A 67 11.35 10.21 1.88
CA VAL A 67 12.55 10.49 1.10
C VAL A 67 12.24 11.49 -0.02
N TYR A 68 13.10 12.48 -0.17
CA TYR A 68 13.07 13.47 -1.24
C TYR A 68 14.37 13.44 -2.02
N VAL A 69 14.32 13.60 -3.35
CA VAL A 69 15.51 13.60 -4.21
C VAL A 69 15.70 15.00 -4.79
N GLY A 70 16.75 15.70 -4.37
CA GLY A 70 17.05 17.05 -4.82
C GLY A 70 17.86 17.05 -6.11
N VAL A 71 17.32 17.67 -7.17
CA VAL A 71 17.94 17.77 -8.50
C VAL A 71 18.00 19.24 -8.93
N PRO A 72 19.07 19.98 -8.56
CA PRO A 72 19.19 21.42 -8.80
C PRO A 72 19.01 21.86 -10.25
N CYS A 73 19.40 21.01 -11.22
CA CYS A 73 19.34 21.38 -12.64
C CYS A 73 17.91 21.46 -13.21
N VAL A 74 16.90 20.94 -12.50
CA VAL A 74 15.49 20.98 -12.94
C VAL A 74 14.54 21.64 -11.93
N SER A 75 15.04 22.04 -10.76
CA SER A 75 14.24 22.57 -9.66
C SER A 75 14.95 23.77 -9.02
N PRO A 76 14.41 24.99 -9.14
CA PRO A 76 14.98 26.17 -8.49
C PRO A 76 15.04 26.04 -6.96
N LEU A 77 14.07 25.35 -6.36
CA LEU A 77 14.07 25.04 -4.93
C LEU A 77 15.28 24.18 -4.55
N ASP A 78 15.57 23.14 -5.34
CA ASP A 78 16.71 22.26 -5.08
C ASP A 78 18.04 22.99 -5.30
N ALA A 79 18.08 23.92 -6.25
CA ALA A 79 19.25 24.77 -6.47
C ALA A 79 19.52 25.69 -5.28
N ASP A 80 18.51 26.37 -4.75
CA ASP A 80 18.62 27.21 -3.55
C ASP A 80 19.05 26.40 -2.32
N ILE A 81 18.47 25.20 -2.13
CA ILE A 81 18.87 24.31 -1.03
C ILE A 81 20.31 23.85 -1.22
N ALA A 82 20.70 23.42 -2.42
CA ALA A 82 22.07 22.98 -2.70
C ALA A 82 23.08 24.10 -2.45
N GLU A 83 22.78 25.33 -2.87
CA GLU A 83 23.62 26.50 -2.63
C GLU A 83 23.76 26.80 -1.14
N LYS A 84 22.64 26.94 -0.41
CA LYS A 84 22.63 27.23 1.03
C LYS A 84 23.31 26.15 1.86
N SER A 85 23.28 24.91 1.38
CA SER A 85 23.91 23.77 2.04
C SER A 85 25.31 23.46 1.52
N ASN A 86 25.86 24.25 0.59
CA ASN A 86 27.15 24.07 -0.06
C ASN A 86 27.31 22.66 -0.68
N ARG A 87 26.32 22.24 -1.48
CA ARG A 87 26.27 20.93 -2.16
C ARG A 87 26.63 21.08 -3.64
N PRO A 88 27.26 20.06 -4.24
CA PRO A 88 27.62 20.11 -5.65
C PRO A 88 26.36 20.20 -6.52
N VAL A 89 26.39 21.05 -7.54
CA VAL A 89 25.35 21.13 -8.57
C VAL A 89 25.87 20.43 -9.81
N PRO A 90 25.71 19.10 -9.93
CA PRO A 90 26.14 18.37 -11.12
C PRO A 90 25.37 18.85 -12.36
N GLY A 91 26.08 18.94 -13.49
CA GLY A 91 25.47 19.21 -14.79
C GLY A 91 24.43 18.15 -15.14
N GLY A 92 23.30 18.55 -15.73
CA GLY A 92 22.25 17.63 -16.13
C GLY A 92 22.76 16.64 -17.17
N GLY A 93 22.77 15.35 -16.81
CA GLY A 93 23.04 14.25 -17.74
C GLY A 93 21.77 13.46 -17.96
N THR A 94 21.20 13.54 -19.17
CA THR A 94 20.08 12.69 -19.60
C THR A 94 20.67 11.39 -20.13
N GLY A 95 20.58 10.30 -19.37
CA GLY A 95 21.16 9.04 -19.85
C GLY A 95 20.71 7.79 -19.12
N ALA A 96 20.34 7.88 -17.85
CA ALA A 96 19.92 6.71 -17.09
C ALA A 96 18.49 6.27 -17.48
N GLY A 97 18.39 5.20 -18.27
CA GLY A 97 17.13 4.53 -18.57
C GLY A 97 16.70 3.57 -17.45
N HIS A 98 15.44 3.16 -17.47
CA HIS A 98 14.93 2.12 -16.54
C HIS A 98 15.69 0.80 -16.65
N SER A 99 16.19 0.44 -17.84
CA SER A 99 16.99 -0.77 -18.07
C SER A 99 18.33 -0.75 -17.35
N GLU A 100 19.07 0.37 -17.40
CA GLU A 100 20.37 0.50 -16.75
C GLU A 100 20.25 0.43 -15.23
N LEU A 101 19.19 1.02 -14.68
CA LEU A 101 18.88 0.89 -13.26
C LEU A 101 18.61 -0.57 -12.88
N ALA A 102 17.77 -1.27 -13.67
CA ALA A 102 17.46 -2.67 -13.43
C ALA A 102 18.71 -3.57 -13.48
N GLU A 103 19.60 -3.38 -14.46
CA GLU A 103 20.88 -4.09 -14.56
C GLU A 103 21.80 -3.82 -13.37
N ALA A 104 21.78 -2.59 -12.83
CA ALA A 104 22.51 -2.23 -11.62
C ALA A 104 21.88 -2.76 -10.33
N GLY A 105 20.78 -3.52 -10.41
CA GLY A 105 20.01 -3.99 -9.26
C GLY A 105 19.32 -2.85 -8.48
N ALA A 106 19.06 -1.73 -9.16
CA ALA A 106 18.44 -0.53 -8.60
C ALA A 106 17.11 -0.19 -9.32
N GLY A 107 16.23 0.56 -8.65
CA GLY A 107 14.92 0.92 -9.20
C GLY A 107 13.84 -0.12 -8.91
N GLY A 108 12.69 0.04 -9.56
CA GLY A 108 11.52 -0.81 -9.36
C GLY A 108 10.48 -0.59 -10.47
N PHE A 109 9.39 -1.38 -10.42
CA PHE A 109 8.29 -1.23 -11.37
C PHE A 109 7.63 0.15 -11.21
N PRO A 110 7.16 0.78 -12.30
CA PRO A 110 6.37 1.99 -12.21
C PRO A 110 5.14 1.72 -11.33
N THR A 111 5.09 2.32 -10.15
CA THR A 111 3.90 2.31 -9.31
C THR A 111 3.08 3.57 -9.59
N SER A 112 1.76 3.41 -9.63
CA SER A 112 0.86 4.56 -9.69
C SER A 112 0.88 5.26 -8.33
N ALA A 113 1.24 6.55 -8.28
CA ALA A 113 1.13 7.34 -7.07
C ALA A 113 -0.33 7.60 -6.62
N LYS A 114 -1.31 7.22 -7.45
CA LYS A 114 -2.73 7.47 -7.19
C LYS A 114 -3.49 6.24 -6.68
N LEU A 115 -3.01 5.04 -6.98
CA LEU A 115 -3.67 3.81 -6.52
C LEU A 115 -3.10 3.43 -5.16
N ARG A 116 -3.99 3.22 -4.20
CA ARG A 116 -3.68 2.76 -2.84
C ARG A 116 -4.23 1.36 -2.65
N ASP A 117 -3.75 0.67 -1.63
CA ASP A 117 -4.33 -0.61 -1.24
C ASP A 117 -5.82 -0.45 -0.92
N TRP A 118 -6.59 -1.47 -1.28
CA TRP A 118 -8.02 -1.47 -1.04
C TRP A 118 -8.32 -1.80 0.42
N LEU A 119 -8.76 -0.79 1.16
CA LEU A 119 -9.25 -0.95 2.53
C LEU A 119 -10.61 -1.66 2.49
N ILE A 120 -10.63 -2.97 2.73
CA ILE A 120 -11.84 -3.81 2.73
C ILE A 120 -12.54 -3.89 4.08
N SER A 121 -11.86 -3.57 5.18
CA SER A 121 -12.40 -3.72 6.54
C SER A 121 -13.47 -2.68 6.85
N ARG A 122 -14.61 -3.07 7.44
CA ARG A 122 -15.70 -2.18 7.81
C ARG A 122 -16.21 -2.47 9.22
N GLN A 123 -16.27 -1.42 10.05
CA GLN A 123 -16.83 -1.46 11.41
C GLN A 123 -18.37 -1.42 11.37
N ARG A 124 -18.99 -2.40 10.71
CA ARG A 124 -20.44 -2.54 10.56
C ARG A 124 -20.86 -3.98 10.76
N TYR A 125 -22.10 -4.16 11.19
CA TYR A 125 -22.67 -5.49 11.38
C TYR A 125 -22.94 -6.20 10.05
N TRP A 126 -23.66 -5.54 9.14
CA TRP A 126 -24.15 -6.19 7.93
C TRP A 126 -23.06 -6.28 6.86
N GLY A 127 -22.40 -7.44 6.83
CA GLY A 127 -21.38 -7.80 5.85
C GLY A 127 -20.82 -9.18 6.15
N THR A 128 -19.98 -9.68 5.25
CA THR A 128 -19.33 -10.98 5.40
C THR A 128 -18.24 -10.90 6.47
N PRO A 129 -18.27 -11.71 7.56
CA PRO A 129 -17.20 -11.72 8.56
C PRO A 129 -15.84 -12.03 7.94
N ILE A 130 -14.81 -11.28 8.32
CA ILE A 130 -13.44 -11.53 7.86
C ILE A 130 -12.90 -12.80 8.56
N PRO A 131 -12.44 -13.83 7.83
CA PRO A 131 -12.06 -15.12 8.41
C PRO A 131 -10.66 -15.10 9.02
N ILE A 132 -10.42 -14.18 9.97
CA ILE A 132 -9.17 -14.02 10.71
C ILE A 132 -9.44 -14.18 12.21
N ILE A 133 -8.49 -14.80 12.91
CA ILE A 133 -8.42 -14.92 14.37
C ILE A 133 -7.16 -14.22 14.86
N HIS A 134 -7.32 -13.30 15.80
CA HIS A 134 -6.24 -12.62 16.52
C HIS A 134 -5.81 -13.46 17.72
N CYS A 135 -4.60 -14.03 17.64
CA CYS A 135 -3.98 -14.80 18.72
C CYS A 135 -2.88 -13.98 19.40
N PRO A 136 -2.83 -13.90 20.74
CA PRO A 136 -1.79 -13.16 21.46
C PRO A 136 -0.39 -13.78 21.31
N SER A 137 -0.29 -15.07 20.98
CA SER A 137 0.99 -15.77 20.81
C SER A 137 1.43 -15.88 19.35
N CYS A 138 0.49 -16.11 18.42
CA CYS A 138 0.78 -16.34 17.00
C CYS A 138 0.55 -15.13 16.11
N GLY A 139 -0.08 -14.07 16.61
CA GLY A 139 -0.57 -12.95 15.79
C GLY A 139 -1.86 -13.30 15.04
N PRO A 140 -2.16 -12.61 13.93
CA PRO A 140 -3.32 -12.92 13.10
C PRO A 140 -3.12 -14.24 12.37
N VAL A 141 -4.10 -15.14 12.48
CA VAL A 141 -4.12 -16.45 11.81
C VAL A 141 -5.44 -16.64 11.07
N PRO A 142 -5.45 -17.27 9.89
CA PRO A 142 -6.68 -17.52 9.16
C PRO A 142 -7.54 -18.57 9.85
N VAL A 143 -8.85 -18.46 9.68
CA VAL A 143 -9.80 -19.53 10.00
C VAL A 143 -9.56 -20.70 9.03
N PRO A 144 -9.47 -21.95 9.52
CA PRO A 144 -9.33 -23.13 8.66
C PRO A 144 -10.47 -23.27 7.65
N GLU A 145 -10.18 -23.80 6.46
CA GLU A 145 -11.15 -23.94 5.36
C GLU A 145 -12.37 -24.79 5.75
N ASP A 146 -12.16 -25.85 6.53
CA ASP A 146 -13.21 -26.74 7.04
C ASP A 146 -14.11 -26.10 8.13
N GLN A 147 -13.73 -24.92 8.62
CA GLN A 147 -14.50 -24.12 9.57
C GLN A 147 -15.22 -22.95 8.88
N LEU A 148 -15.12 -22.84 7.56
CA LEU A 148 -15.89 -21.88 6.77
C LEU A 148 -17.30 -22.41 6.49
N PRO A 149 -18.30 -21.51 6.35
CA PRO A 149 -18.22 -20.07 6.53
C PRO A 149 -18.21 -19.65 8.01
N VAL A 150 -17.52 -18.55 8.33
CA VAL A 150 -17.74 -17.86 9.61
C VAL A 150 -19.11 -17.18 9.54
N GLN A 151 -20.10 -17.77 10.20
CA GLN A 151 -21.46 -17.26 10.18
C GLN A 151 -21.56 -15.94 10.97
N LEU A 152 -22.27 -14.97 10.41
CA LEU A 152 -22.60 -13.72 11.10
C LEU A 152 -23.52 -14.04 12.29
N PRO A 153 -23.19 -13.63 13.54
CA PRO A 153 -23.99 -13.96 14.70
C PRO A 153 -25.26 -13.10 14.75
N ASP A 154 -26.36 -13.67 15.23
CA ASP A 154 -27.58 -12.89 15.46
C ASP A 154 -27.38 -11.91 16.62
N LEU A 155 -27.50 -10.61 16.32
CA LEU A 155 -27.48 -9.55 17.32
C LEU A 155 -28.86 -8.91 17.48
N SER A 156 -29.30 -8.78 18.74
CA SER A 156 -30.55 -8.11 19.11
C SER A 156 -30.39 -6.61 19.37
N HIS A 157 -29.15 -6.14 19.52
CA HIS A 157 -28.83 -4.74 19.79
C HIS A 157 -27.62 -4.29 18.98
N PHE A 158 -27.67 -3.06 18.46
CA PHE A 158 -26.58 -2.44 17.71
C PHE A 158 -26.09 -1.18 18.44
N PRO A 159 -24.80 -1.10 18.81
CA PRO A 159 -24.26 0.07 19.49
C PRO A 159 -24.33 1.29 18.58
N LYS A 160 -24.51 2.47 19.21
CA LYS A 160 -24.87 3.67 18.45
C LYS A 160 -23.72 4.26 17.64
N ARG A 161 -22.42 4.16 18.04
CA ARG A 161 -21.26 4.70 17.27
C ARG A 161 -19.90 4.10 17.71
N GLY A 162 -18.96 4.00 16.76
CA GLY A 162 -17.51 4.02 16.99
C GLY A 162 -16.80 2.66 17.10
N ILE A 163 -17.55 1.57 17.28
CA ILE A 163 -17.01 0.21 17.45
C ILE A 163 -17.83 -0.73 16.56
N SER A 164 -17.21 -1.76 15.98
CA SER A 164 -17.96 -2.78 15.24
C SER A 164 -19.02 -3.41 16.14
N PRO A 165 -20.29 -3.52 15.71
CA PRO A 165 -21.31 -4.20 16.49
C PRO A 165 -20.98 -5.63 16.90
N LEU A 166 -20.11 -6.31 16.14
CA LEU A 166 -19.70 -7.69 16.43
C LEU A 166 -18.83 -7.81 17.69
N GLU A 167 -18.26 -6.72 18.20
CA GLU A 167 -17.52 -6.70 19.48
C GLU A 167 -18.42 -7.07 20.68
N GLU A 168 -19.71 -6.75 20.61
CA GLU A 168 -20.71 -7.08 21.63
C GLU A 168 -21.10 -8.57 21.60
N ALA A 169 -20.79 -9.28 20.51
CA ALA A 169 -21.07 -10.71 20.36
C ALA A 169 -20.03 -11.54 21.13
N HIS A 170 -19.86 -11.32 22.43
CA HIS A 170 -18.71 -11.82 23.21
C HIS A 170 -18.45 -13.33 23.07
N GLU A 171 -19.50 -14.15 23.03
CA GLU A 171 -19.35 -15.60 22.84
C GLU A 171 -18.94 -15.98 21.41
N TRP A 172 -19.41 -15.22 20.41
CA TRP A 172 -18.99 -15.40 19.03
C TRP A 172 -17.57 -14.86 18.79
N VAL A 173 -17.13 -13.81 19.49
CA VAL A 173 -15.77 -13.28 19.35
C VAL A 173 -14.74 -14.26 19.92
N LYS A 174 -15.05 -14.95 21.02
CA LYS A 174 -14.15 -15.92 21.65
C LYS A 174 -13.95 -17.15 20.75
N CYS A 175 -12.70 -17.51 20.51
CA CYS A 175 -12.35 -18.74 19.79
C CYS A 175 -11.03 -19.31 20.31
N SER A 176 -10.72 -20.54 19.91
CA SER A 176 -9.38 -21.11 20.09
C SER A 176 -8.54 -20.85 18.85
N CYS A 177 -7.26 -20.51 19.05
CA CYS A 177 -6.33 -20.36 17.94
C CYS A 177 -6.14 -21.71 17.23
N PRO A 178 -6.36 -21.82 15.92
CA PRO A 178 -6.19 -23.09 15.19
C PRO A 178 -4.73 -23.56 15.15
N ARG A 179 -3.75 -22.66 15.38
CA ARG A 179 -2.32 -22.98 15.31
C ARG A 179 -1.76 -23.52 16.62
N CYS A 180 -2.18 -22.99 17.77
CA CYS A 180 -1.59 -23.32 19.07
C CYS A 180 -2.60 -23.62 20.18
N GLY A 181 -3.90 -23.53 19.90
CA GLY A 181 -4.98 -23.86 20.84
C GLY A 181 -5.27 -22.81 21.92
N VAL A 182 -4.42 -21.80 22.11
CA VAL A 182 -4.65 -20.75 23.11
C VAL A 182 -5.88 -19.89 22.74
N ALA A 183 -6.48 -19.25 23.74
CA ALA A 183 -7.62 -18.34 23.52
C ALA A 183 -7.24 -17.21 22.54
N GLY A 184 -8.05 -17.04 21.51
CA GLY A 184 -7.98 -15.99 20.51
C GLY A 184 -9.31 -15.26 20.37
N ARG A 185 -9.31 -14.23 19.53
CA ARG A 185 -10.50 -13.42 19.22
C ARG A 185 -10.71 -13.39 17.71
N ARG A 186 -11.94 -13.62 17.24
CA ARG A 186 -12.27 -13.43 15.82
C ARG A 186 -12.14 -11.95 15.44
N GLU A 187 -11.79 -11.69 14.19
CA GLU A 187 -11.94 -10.36 13.59
C GLU A 187 -13.41 -9.94 13.66
N THR A 188 -13.64 -8.70 14.08
CA THR A 188 -14.99 -8.15 14.30
C THR A 188 -15.39 -7.20 13.19
N ASP A 189 -14.48 -6.82 12.30
CA ASP A 189 -14.84 -6.15 11.07
C ASP A 189 -15.45 -7.11 10.03
N THR A 190 -16.29 -6.54 9.17
CA THR A 190 -16.85 -7.21 8.00
C THR A 190 -16.22 -6.70 6.72
N MET A 191 -16.27 -7.51 5.66
CA MET A 191 -15.78 -7.11 4.34
C MET A 191 -16.68 -6.03 3.71
N ASP A 192 -16.03 -5.16 2.94
CA ASP A 192 -16.68 -4.15 2.11
C ASP A 192 -17.60 -4.81 1.06
N THR A 193 -18.71 -4.14 0.72
CA THR A 193 -19.72 -4.71 -0.20
C THR A 193 -19.17 -4.85 -1.63
N PHE A 194 -18.14 -4.09 -1.99
CA PHE A 194 -17.46 -4.26 -3.27
C PHE A 194 -16.71 -5.59 -3.35
N VAL A 195 -16.38 -6.25 -2.24
CA VAL A 195 -15.81 -7.61 -2.28
C VAL A 195 -16.79 -8.57 -2.93
N ASP A 196 -18.05 -8.56 -2.52
CA ASP A 196 -19.08 -9.46 -3.06
C ASP A 196 -19.40 -9.15 -4.54
N SER A 197 -19.47 -7.86 -4.90
CA SER A 197 -19.76 -7.44 -6.28
C SER A 197 -18.55 -7.52 -7.24
N SER A 198 -17.35 -7.80 -6.73
CA SER A 198 -16.16 -7.95 -7.58
C SER A 198 -16.09 -9.28 -8.34
N TRP A 199 -16.92 -10.26 -7.98
CA TRP A 199 -16.86 -11.60 -8.58
C TRP A 199 -18.22 -12.28 -8.80
N TYR A 200 -19.35 -11.61 -8.50
CA TYR A 200 -20.69 -12.19 -8.63
C TYR A 200 -21.01 -12.73 -10.04
N PHE A 201 -20.48 -12.09 -11.09
CA PHE A 201 -20.65 -12.53 -12.48
C PHE A 201 -20.00 -13.89 -12.75
N LEU A 202 -18.89 -14.21 -12.08
CA LEU A 202 -18.30 -15.56 -12.12
C LEU A 202 -19.18 -16.55 -11.38
N ARG A 203 -19.81 -16.12 -10.27
CA ARG A 203 -20.70 -16.98 -9.49
C ARG A 203 -21.97 -17.36 -10.26
N PHE A 204 -22.45 -16.51 -11.16
CA PHE A 204 -23.62 -16.85 -12.00
C PHE A 204 -23.38 -18.03 -12.94
N LEU A 205 -22.14 -18.34 -13.29
CA LEU A 205 -21.81 -19.50 -14.11
C LEU A 205 -22.23 -20.82 -13.42
N ASP A 206 -22.16 -20.85 -12.08
CA ASP A 206 -22.47 -22.04 -11.27
C ASP A 206 -22.99 -21.67 -9.87
N ALA A 207 -24.14 -21.00 -9.82
CA ALA A 207 -24.63 -20.36 -8.59
C ALA A 207 -24.93 -21.33 -7.43
N ARG A 208 -25.23 -22.60 -7.74
CA ARG A 208 -25.63 -23.63 -6.77
C ARG A 208 -24.48 -24.55 -6.35
N SER A 209 -23.27 -24.36 -6.88
CA SER A 209 -22.13 -25.21 -6.54
C SER A 209 -21.77 -25.11 -5.05
N THR A 210 -21.69 -26.24 -4.37
CA THR A 210 -21.17 -26.34 -3.00
C THR A 210 -19.70 -26.75 -2.97
N GLN A 211 -19.08 -26.99 -4.12
CA GLN A 211 -17.71 -27.50 -4.22
C GLN A 211 -16.69 -26.42 -4.62
N HIS A 212 -17.12 -25.44 -5.41
CA HIS A 212 -16.23 -24.39 -5.91
C HIS A 212 -16.87 -23.02 -5.75
N ALA A 213 -16.07 -22.01 -5.41
CA ALA A 213 -16.49 -20.62 -5.48
C ALA A 213 -16.74 -20.22 -6.95
N VAL A 214 -15.81 -20.58 -7.83
CA VAL A 214 -15.88 -20.39 -9.29
C VAL A 214 -15.50 -21.70 -9.98
N ASN A 215 -16.32 -22.15 -10.92
CA ASN A 215 -16.05 -23.37 -11.70
C ASN A 215 -15.08 -23.05 -12.86
N PRO A 216 -13.84 -23.55 -12.84
CA PRO A 216 -12.82 -23.15 -13.83
C PRO A 216 -13.21 -23.54 -15.25
N ARG A 217 -13.88 -24.69 -15.44
CA ARG A 217 -14.29 -25.14 -16.79
C ARG A 217 -15.36 -24.24 -17.38
N LEU A 218 -16.31 -23.79 -16.56
CA LEU A 218 -17.35 -22.87 -17.01
C LEU A 218 -16.80 -21.46 -17.20
N GLN A 219 -15.88 -21.03 -16.35
CA GLN A 219 -15.16 -19.76 -16.53
C GLN A 219 -14.45 -19.73 -17.89
N ASP A 220 -13.64 -20.73 -18.20
CA ASP A 220 -12.90 -20.78 -19.47
C ASP A 220 -13.83 -20.82 -20.71
N ALA A 221 -15.02 -21.41 -20.56
CA ALA A 221 -15.97 -21.57 -21.65
C ALA A 221 -16.89 -20.35 -21.86
N LEU A 222 -17.19 -19.59 -20.81
CA LEU A 222 -18.24 -18.56 -20.80
C LEU A 222 -17.73 -17.15 -20.50
N MET A 223 -16.45 -16.99 -20.14
CA MET A 223 -15.82 -15.70 -19.90
C MET A 223 -14.85 -15.35 -21.04
N PRO A 224 -14.60 -14.05 -21.32
CA PRO A 224 -15.13 -12.87 -20.62
C PRO A 224 -16.61 -12.60 -20.93
N VAL A 225 -17.24 -11.73 -20.11
CA VAL A 225 -18.60 -11.24 -20.39
C VAL A 225 -18.59 -10.43 -21.70
N ASP A 226 -19.41 -10.81 -22.68
CA ASP A 226 -19.46 -10.16 -23.99
C ASP A 226 -19.92 -8.69 -23.93
N LEU A 227 -20.93 -8.40 -23.10
CA LEU A 227 -21.49 -7.07 -22.92
C LEU A 227 -21.85 -6.84 -21.45
N TYR A 228 -21.19 -5.87 -20.83
CA TYR A 228 -21.49 -5.44 -19.47
C TYR A 228 -22.12 -4.05 -19.49
N VAL A 229 -23.41 -3.96 -19.16
CA VAL A 229 -24.17 -2.71 -19.15
C VAL A 229 -24.29 -2.20 -17.71
N GLY A 230 -23.77 -0.99 -17.45
CA GLY A 230 -23.81 -0.37 -16.13
C GLY A 230 -23.66 1.15 -16.20
N GLY A 231 -23.97 1.84 -15.11
CA GLY A 231 -23.87 3.30 -15.02
C GLY A 231 -22.44 3.80 -14.82
N LYS A 232 -22.17 5.03 -15.26
CA LYS A 232 -20.85 5.68 -15.20
C LYS A 232 -20.33 5.88 -13.78
N GLU A 233 -21.22 5.92 -12.79
CA GLU A 233 -20.90 6.07 -11.36
C GLU A 233 -19.93 4.99 -10.84
N HIS A 234 -19.83 3.85 -11.53
CA HIS A 234 -18.93 2.77 -11.17
C HIS A 234 -17.52 2.85 -11.78
N GLY A 235 -17.27 3.77 -12.73
CA GLY A 235 -16.01 3.83 -13.49
C GLY A 235 -14.76 4.17 -12.66
N GLY A 236 -14.91 4.78 -11.48
CA GLY A 236 -13.80 5.03 -10.54
C GLY A 236 -13.50 3.87 -9.59
N TRP A 237 -14.41 2.90 -9.50
CA TRP A 237 -14.33 1.76 -8.57
C TRP A 237 -14.07 0.43 -9.29
N GLN A 238 -14.51 0.31 -10.55
CA GLN A 238 -14.33 -0.88 -11.38
C GLN A 238 -13.13 -0.70 -12.32
N GLY A 239 -11.91 -0.80 -11.78
CA GLY A 239 -10.68 -0.84 -12.59
C GLY A 239 -10.45 -2.17 -13.33
N TRP A 240 -11.39 -3.13 -13.26
CA TRP A 240 -11.16 -4.54 -13.62
C TRP A 240 -12.03 -5.06 -14.78
N CYS A 241 -13.00 -4.28 -15.30
CA CYS A 241 -13.74 -4.64 -16.50
C CYS A 241 -13.34 -3.71 -17.65
N SER A 242 -12.45 -4.17 -18.51
CA SER A 242 -12.24 -3.55 -19.81
C SER A 242 -13.47 -3.80 -20.70
N SER A 243 -14.43 -2.88 -20.67
CA SER A 243 -15.54 -2.86 -21.63
C SER A 243 -15.93 -1.42 -21.94
N LEU A 244 -16.08 -1.15 -23.25
CA LEU A 244 -16.45 0.12 -23.85
C LEU A 244 -17.58 0.81 -23.08
N THR A 245 -17.30 2.00 -22.54
CA THR A 245 -18.33 2.98 -22.22
C THR A 245 -18.85 3.51 -23.58
N LEU A 246 -20.10 3.24 -23.92
CA LEU A 246 -20.82 4.01 -24.95
C LEU A 246 -21.27 5.35 -24.35
#